data_AF-A0A4R7SSZ5-F1
#
_entry.id   AF-A0A4R7SSZ5-F1
#
_cell.length_a   1.000
_cell.length_b   1.000
_cell.length_c   1.000
_cell.angle_alpha   90.00
_cell.angle_beta   90.00
_cell.angle_gamma   90.00
#
_symmetry.space_group_name_H-M   'P 1'
#
loop_
_entity.id
_entity.type
_entity.pdbx_description
1 polymer ?
#
loop_
_entity_poly.entity_id
_entity_poly.type
_entity_poly.pdbx_seq_one_letter_code
_entity_poly.pdbx_strand_id
1 'polypeptide(L)'
;MPPDSPNSGPTLRPHEYDGIQEYDQKLPNWWLFSWYITMVFFVIAWVAYYQFGVGMSDEKNIETAMAKIADFQKRELEMIDDDKLWAMSKDEKIVTAGAATYSTTCIACHAADLSAHIAGAKLPGLPLNDQEWKHGGQPTQILTIVRKGAPDLTKGMPPWEPQLGLQRVVEVVAYILSKHEKGEPATLAADSPLGAPK
;
A
#
# COMPACT_ATOMS: atom_id res chain seq x y z
N MET A 1 -27.42 54.57 30.97
CA MET A 1 -27.89 54.60 29.57
C MET A 1 -29.37 54.98 29.63
N PRO A 2 -29.78 56.13 29.07
CA PRO A 2 -31.19 56.51 29.07
C PRO A 2 -32.01 55.48 28.26
N PRO A 3 -33.27 55.21 28.62
CA PRO A 3 -34.10 54.23 27.93
C PRO A 3 -34.40 54.69 26.50
N ASP A 4 -34.24 53.78 25.54
CA ASP A 4 -34.49 54.05 24.12
C ASP A 4 -35.95 54.51 23.92
N SER A 5 -36.13 55.67 23.29
CA SER A 5 -37.45 56.19 22.94
C SER A 5 -38.14 55.28 21.92
N PRO A 6 -39.45 55.03 22.03
CA PRO A 6 -40.13 53.92 21.35
C PRO A 6 -40.27 54.04 19.82
N ASN A 7 -39.72 55.08 19.17
CA ASN A 7 -39.97 55.40 17.75
C ASN A 7 -38.74 55.89 16.94
N SER A 8 -37.50 55.68 17.36
CA SER A 8 -36.34 56.01 16.52
C SER A 8 -35.92 54.81 15.67
N GLY A 9 -36.00 54.93 14.35
CA GLY A 9 -35.45 53.96 13.40
C GLY A 9 -33.95 53.71 13.60
N PRO A 10 -33.36 52.75 12.87
CA PRO A 10 -31.97 52.35 13.08
C PRO A 10 -30.99 53.52 12.88
N THR A 11 -30.14 53.76 13.89
CA THR A 11 -29.13 54.83 13.88
C THR A 11 -28.11 54.59 12.78
N LEU A 12 -27.88 55.59 11.93
CA LEU A 12 -26.87 55.55 10.88
C LEU A 12 -25.54 56.10 11.40
N ARG A 13 -24.43 55.53 10.92
CA ARG A 13 -23.08 56.03 11.19
C ARG A 13 -22.83 57.35 10.43
N PRO A 14 -21.97 58.24 10.94
CA PRO A 14 -21.80 59.59 10.40
C PRO A 14 -21.06 59.66 9.05
N HIS A 15 -20.47 58.55 8.58
CA HIS A 15 -19.73 58.50 7.32
C HIS A 15 -20.52 57.77 6.24
N GLU A 16 -20.45 58.29 5.02
CA GLU A 16 -21.01 57.70 3.81
C GLU A 16 -19.87 57.40 2.85
N TYR A 17 -19.88 56.20 2.29
CA TYR A 17 -18.89 55.75 1.33
C TYR A 17 -19.61 55.38 0.03
N ASP A 18 -19.44 56.20 -1.01
CA ASP A 18 -19.97 55.94 -2.36
C ASP A 18 -21.49 55.62 -2.36
N GLY A 19 -22.28 56.43 -1.64
CA GLY A 19 -23.73 56.22 -1.51
C GLY A 19 -24.15 55.13 -0.52
N ILE A 20 -23.22 54.38 0.07
CA ILE A 20 -23.50 53.33 1.07
C ILE A 20 -23.33 53.91 2.48
N GLN A 21 -24.34 53.67 3.32
CA GLN A 21 -24.36 54.06 4.73
C GLN A 21 -24.53 52.82 5.64
N GLU A 22 -23.86 52.82 6.79
CA GLU A 22 -23.87 51.71 7.73
C GLU A 22 -24.79 51.98 8.93
N TYR A 23 -25.53 50.97 9.36
CA TYR A 23 -26.32 51.03 10.59
C TYR A 23 -25.47 50.68 11.81
N ASP A 24 -25.57 51.48 12.87
CA ASP A 24 -24.98 51.20 14.17
C ASP A 24 -25.94 50.34 15.02
N GLN A 25 -26.09 49.08 14.62
CA GLN A 25 -26.93 48.12 15.32
C GLN A 25 -26.12 47.18 16.21
N LYS A 26 -26.72 46.80 17.34
CA LYS A 26 -26.18 45.70 18.15
C LYS A 26 -26.20 44.39 17.37
N LEU A 27 -25.21 43.55 17.65
CA LEU A 27 -25.16 42.19 17.10
C LEU A 27 -26.41 41.40 17.55
N PRO A 28 -27.01 40.58 16.68
CA PRO A 28 -28.13 39.73 17.07
C PRO A 28 -27.75 38.80 18.23
N ASN A 29 -28.60 38.73 19.26
CA ASN A 29 -28.32 37.92 20.43
C ASN A 29 -28.09 36.43 20.09
N TRP A 30 -28.83 35.87 19.11
CA TRP A 30 -28.64 34.49 18.65
C TRP A 30 -27.25 34.26 18.06
N TRP A 31 -26.71 35.26 17.36
CA TRP A 31 -25.36 35.21 16.79
C TRP A 31 -24.33 35.22 17.91
N LEU A 32 -24.47 36.11 18.89
CA LEU A 32 -23.60 36.15 20.07
C LEU A 32 -23.63 34.83 20.85
N PHE A 33 -24.82 34.25 21.08
CA PHE A 33 -24.93 32.94 21.74
C PHE A 33 -24.19 31.85 20.97
N SER A 34 -24.32 31.80 19.65
CA SER A 34 -23.59 30.82 18.83
C SER A 34 -22.08 30.99 18.95
N TRP A 35 -21.59 32.25 18.99
CA TRP A 35 -20.18 32.57 19.14
C TRP A 35 -19.63 32.13 20.49
N TYR A 36 -20.36 32.36 21.58
CA TYR A 36 -19.93 31.89 22.90
C TYR A 36 -20.02 30.36 23.05
N ILE A 37 -21.01 29.71 22.44
CA ILE A 37 -21.13 28.24 22.46
C ILE A 37 -19.93 27.59 21.77
N THR A 38 -19.49 28.09 20.61
CA THR A 38 -18.33 27.51 19.92
C THR A 38 -17.04 27.68 20.72
N MET A 39 -16.84 28.82 21.39
CA MET A 39 -15.70 29.00 22.30
C MET A 39 -15.72 28.02 23.47
N VAL A 40 -16.86 27.85 24.13
CA VAL A 40 -17.01 26.91 25.25
C VAL A 40 -16.81 25.47 24.77
N PHE A 41 -17.42 25.10 23.63
CA PHE A 41 -17.24 23.78 23.02
C PHE A 41 -15.78 23.49 22.72
N PHE A 42 -15.06 24.46 22.13
CA PHE A 42 -13.63 24.31 21.81
C PHE A 42 -12.81 24.05 23.07
N VAL A 43 -13.00 24.83 24.12
CA VAL A 43 -12.25 24.65 25.38
C VAL A 43 -12.56 23.29 26.00
N ILE A 44 -13.83 22.87 26.02
CA ILE A 44 -14.22 21.55 26.53
C ILE A 44 -13.58 20.44 25.69
N ALA A 45 -13.67 20.51 24.36
CA ALA A 45 -13.11 19.51 23.46
C ALA A 45 -11.58 19.43 23.59
N TRP A 46 -10.90 20.57 23.70
CA TRP A 46 -9.46 20.63 23.87
C TRP A 46 -9.01 19.99 25.19
N VAL A 47 -9.66 20.32 26.31
CA VAL A 47 -9.35 19.70 27.61
C VAL A 47 -9.68 18.20 27.58
N ALA A 48 -10.83 17.82 27.04
CA ALA A 48 -11.22 16.41 26.90
C ALA A 48 -10.19 15.61 26.10
N TYR A 49 -9.71 16.14 24.97
CA TYR A 49 -8.73 15.48 24.12
C TYR A 49 -7.34 15.43 24.76
N TYR A 50 -6.78 16.57 25.18
CA TYR A 50 -5.38 16.64 25.62
C TYR A 50 -5.15 16.30 27.09
N GLN A 51 -6.10 16.61 27.99
CA GLN A 51 -5.90 16.40 29.43
C GLN A 51 -6.49 15.07 29.91
N PHE A 52 -7.61 14.65 29.31
CA PHE A 52 -8.31 13.43 29.70
C PHE A 52 -8.17 12.29 28.68
N GLY A 53 -7.57 12.54 27.52
CA GLY A 53 -7.37 11.51 26.49
C GLY A 53 -8.68 10.94 25.95
N VAL A 54 -9.75 11.74 25.93
CA VAL A 54 -11.07 11.31 25.43
C VAL A 54 -11.00 11.16 23.91
N GLY A 55 -11.13 9.93 23.43
CA GLY A 55 -11.01 9.58 22.01
C GLY A 55 -9.80 8.67 21.75
N MET A 56 -9.61 8.31 20.50
CA MET A 56 -8.43 7.56 20.06
C MET A 56 -7.40 8.56 19.55
N SER A 57 -6.14 8.46 19.98
CA SER A 57 -5.09 9.33 19.46
C SER A 57 -4.92 9.13 17.96
N ASP A 58 -4.50 10.20 17.27
CA ASP A 58 -4.25 10.16 15.82
C ASP A 58 -3.29 9.03 15.43
N GLU A 59 -2.24 8.82 16.23
CA GLU A 59 -1.29 7.72 16.05
C GLU A 59 -1.99 6.37 16.06
N LYS A 60 -2.86 6.12 17.04
CA LYS A 60 -3.57 4.85 17.18
C LYS A 60 -4.63 4.66 16.10
N ASN A 61 -5.25 5.76 15.63
CA ASN A 61 -6.17 5.73 14.49
C ASN A 61 -5.43 5.33 13.20
N ILE A 62 -4.27 5.92 12.95
CA ILE A 62 -3.42 5.60 11.80
C ILE A 62 -2.93 4.16 11.91
N GLU A 63 -2.41 3.75 13.07
CA GLU A 63 -1.93 2.39 13.31
C GLU A 63 -3.04 1.36 13.05
N THR A 64 -4.24 1.62 13.57
CA THR A 64 -5.40 0.73 13.38
C THR A 64 -5.85 0.69 11.92
N ALA A 65 -5.81 1.82 11.21
CA ALA A 65 -6.14 1.88 9.79
C ALA A 65 -5.11 1.13 8.94
N MET A 66 -3.82 1.34 9.19
CA MET A 66 -2.73 0.67 8.50
C MET A 66 -2.72 -0.83 8.79
N ALA A 67 -2.95 -1.25 10.04
CA ALA A 67 -3.07 -2.64 10.41
C ALA A 67 -4.20 -3.35 9.65
N LYS A 68 -5.36 -2.70 9.50
CA LYS A 68 -6.46 -3.24 8.68
C LYS A 68 -6.07 -3.38 7.21
N ILE A 69 -5.45 -2.36 6.62
CA ILE A 69 -5.00 -2.40 5.22
C ILE A 69 -3.98 -3.53 5.02
N ALA A 70 -2.99 -3.64 5.91
CA ALA A 70 -2.00 -4.70 5.88
C ALA A 70 -2.62 -6.09 6.01
N ASP A 71 -3.61 -6.27 6.89
CA ASP A 71 -4.34 -7.52 7.05
C ASP A 71 -5.16 -7.88 5.81
N PHE A 72 -5.85 -6.92 5.19
CA PHE A 72 -6.60 -7.15 3.95
C PHE A 72 -5.66 -7.53 2.81
N GLN A 73 -4.58 -6.78 2.62
CA GLN A 73 -3.57 -7.06 1.61
C GLN A 73 -2.96 -8.44 1.86
N LYS A 74 -2.60 -8.78 3.10
CA LYS A 74 -2.05 -10.10 3.43
C LYS A 74 -3.03 -11.22 3.09
N ARG A 75 -4.32 -11.10 3.45
CA ARG A 75 -5.33 -12.11 3.14
C ARG A 75 -5.54 -12.25 1.63
N GLU A 76 -5.56 -11.14 0.90
CA GLU A 76 -5.69 -11.16 -0.55
C GLU A 76 -4.48 -11.81 -1.23
N LEU A 77 -3.27 -11.51 -0.74
CA LEU A 77 -2.03 -12.11 -1.20
C LEU A 77 -1.92 -13.61 -0.79
N GLU A 78 -2.53 -14.02 0.32
CA GLU A 78 -2.62 -15.43 0.72
C GLU A 78 -3.61 -16.21 -0.16
N MET A 79 -4.63 -15.55 -0.71
CA MET A 79 -5.59 -16.10 -1.68
C MET A 79 -5.13 -15.93 -3.13
N ILE A 80 -3.82 -15.87 -3.36
CA ILE A 80 -3.27 -15.82 -4.71
C ILE A 80 -3.35 -17.20 -5.37
N ASP A 81 -3.91 -17.22 -6.57
CA ASP A 81 -3.96 -18.34 -7.49
C ASP A 81 -3.16 -18.03 -8.76
N ASP A 82 -3.06 -19.01 -9.66
CA ASP A 82 -2.29 -18.89 -10.90
C ASP A 82 -2.86 -17.80 -11.82
N ASP A 83 -4.19 -17.66 -11.90
CA ASP A 83 -4.84 -16.69 -12.78
C ASP A 83 -4.57 -15.25 -12.36
N LYS A 84 -4.59 -14.98 -11.05
CA LYS A 84 -4.21 -13.67 -10.51
C LYS A 84 -2.76 -13.35 -10.78
N LEU A 85 -1.84 -14.29 -10.59
CA LEU A 85 -0.41 -14.07 -10.88
C LEU A 85 -0.17 -13.76 -12.35
N TRP A 86 -0.88 -14.43 -13.26
CA TRP A 86 -0.86 -14.10 -14.69
C TRP A 86 -1.46 -12.73 -15.00
N ALA A 87 -2.52 -12.31 -14.31
CA ALA A 87 -3.06 -10.96 -14.48
C ALA A 87 -2.07 -9.90 -13.98
N MET A 88 -1.45 -10.14 -12.81
CA MET A 88 -0.43 -9.27 -12.22
C MET A 88 0.82 -9.13 -13.09
N SER A 89 1.21 -10.18 -13.83
CA SER A 89 2.36 -10.12 -14.74
C SER A 89 2.15 -9.24 -15.97
N LYS A 90 0.92 -8.72 -16.18
CA LYS A 90 0.57 -7.75 -17.22
C LYS A 90 0.32 -6.34 -16.67
N ASP A 91 0.32 -6.16 -15.36
CA ASP A 91 0.25 -4.83 -14.73
C ASP A 91 1.65 -4.21 -14.67
N GLU A 92 1.85 -3.11 -15.40
CA GLU A 92 3.13 -2.42 -15.49
C GLU A 92 3.67 -2.01 -14.11
N LYS A 93 2.80 -1.54 -13.19
CA LYS A 93 3.24 -1.07 -11.87
C LYS A 93 3.79 -2.23 -11.03
N ILE A 94 3.09 -3.36 -11.05
CA ILE A 94 3.50 -4.57 -10.33
C ILE A 94 4.80 -5.11 -10.92
N VAL A 95 4.88 -5.20 -12.25
CA VAL A 95 6.07 -5.70 -12.95
C VAL A 95 7.28 -4.80 -12.71
N THR A 96 7.12 -3.47 -12.72
CA THR A 96 8.20 -2.52 -12.41
C THR A 96 8.67 -2.66 -10.95
N ALA A 97 7.76 -2.80 -9.99
CA ALA A 97 8.11 -3.03 -8.59
C ALA A 97 8.86 -4.36 -8.39
N GLY A 98 8.39 -5.42 -9.06
CA GLY A 98 9.04 -6.73 -9.08
C GLY A 98 10.44 -6.68 -9.70
N ALA A 99 10.61 -5.97 -10.82
CA ALA A 99 11.90 -5.77 -11.49
C ALA A 99 12.92 -5.05 -10.58
N ALA A 100 12.48 -4.04 -9.83
CA ALA A 100 13.34 -3.33 -8.88
C ALA A 100 13.81 -4.25 -7.75
N THR A 101 12.91 -5.08 -7.21
CA THR A 101 13.26 -6.08 -6.18
C THR A 101 14.18 -7.16 -6.73
N TYR A 102 13.90 -7.67 -7.93
CA TYR A 102 14.73 -8.64 -8.63
C TYR A 102 16.15 -8.12 -8.82
N SER A 103 16.29 -6.86 -9.27
CA SER A 103 17.58 -6.22 -9.57
C SER A 103 18.49 -6.09 -8.35
N THR A 104 17.95 -6.03 -7.14
CA THR A 104 18.75 -5.88 -5.92
C THR A 104 18.99 -7.20 -5.20
N THR A 105 18.10 -8.18 -5.37
CA THR A 105 18.06 -9.39 -4.54
C THR A 105 18.36 -10.67 -5.32
N CYS A 106 17.90 -10.77 -6.57
CA CYS A 106 17.87 -12.04 -7.31
C CYS A 106 19.01 -12.17 -8.34
N ILE A 107 19.53 -11.04 -8.85
CA ILE A 107 20.50 -11.04 -9.95
C ILE A 107 21.83 -11.73 -9.64
N ALA A 108 22.21 -11.80 -8.37
CA ALA A 108 23.48 -12.43 -7.96
C ALA A 108 23.51 -13.92 -8.31
N CYS A 109 22.34 -14.58 -8.34
CA CYS A 109 22.21 -16.00 -8.65
C CYS A 109 21.54 -16.23 -10.01
N HIS A 110 20.60 -15.39 -10.43
CA HIS A 110 19.79 -15.61 -11.64
C HIS A 110 20.16 -14.69 -12.81
N ALA A 111 21.18 -13.84 -12.66
CA ALA A 111 21.60 -12.81 -13.63
C ALA A 111 20.52 -11.75 -13.90
N ALA A 112 20.92 -10.61 -14.47
CA ALA A 112 20.00 -9.51 -14.77
C ALA A 112 19.01 -9.85 -15.91
N ASP A 113 19.43 -10.69 -16.84
CA ASP A 113 18.66 -11.16 -18.00
C ASP A 113 17.88 -12.46 -17.73
N LEU A 114 17.85 -12.91 -16.46
CA LEU A 114 17.20 -14.14 -16.01
C LEU A 114 17.83 -15.43 -16.56
N SER A 115 18.99 -15.37 -17.21
CA SER A 115 19.63 -16.54 -17.83
C SER A 115 20.39 -17.43 -16.83
N ALA A 116 20.62 -16.95 -15.60
CA ALA A 116 21.57 -17.51 -14.65
C ALA A 116 23.01 -17.68 -15.19
N HIS A 117 23.40 -16.85 -16.16
CA HIS A 117 24.76 -16.81 -16.70
C HIS A 117 25.28 -15.37 -16.73
N ILE A 118 26.56 -15.19 -16.38
CA ILE A 118 27.26 -13.91 -16.52
C ILE A 118 28.63 -14.18 -17.14
N ALA A 119 28.94 -13.49 -18.25
CA ALA A 119 30.22 -13.60 -18.96
C ALA A 119 30.64 -15.06 -19.27
N GLY A 120 29.68 -15.92 -19.62
CA GLY A 120 29.92 -17.33 -19.94
C GLY A 120 30.07 -18.26 -18.72
N ALA A 121 30.03 -17.72 -17.49
CA ALA A 121 30.01 -18.52 -16.27
C ALA A 121 28.57 -18.78 -15.81
N LYS A 122 28.30 -20.02 -15.40
CA LYS A 122 27.04 -20.44 -14.79
C LYS A 122 26.99 -19.94 -13.33
N LEU A 123 25.90 -19.26 -12.97
CA LEU A 123 25.63 -18.84 -11.60
C LEU A 123 24.94 -19.95 -10.79
N PRO A 124 24.84 -19.80 -9.45
CA PRO A 124 24.15 -20.78 -8.61
C PRO A 124 22.64 -20.91 -8.87
N GLY A 125 22.01 -19.89 -9.46
CA GLY A 125 20.59 -19.94 -9.81
C GLY A 125 20.30 -20.81 -11.04
N LEU A 126 19.02 -21.01 -11.30
CA LEU A 126 18.52 -21.63 -12.53
C LEU A 126 18.08 -20.54 -13.51
N PRO A 127 18.13 -20.78 -14.83
CA PRO A 127 17.48 -19.89 -15.78
C PRO A 127 15.99 -19.71 -15.43
N LEU A 128 15.50 -18.49 -15.60
CA LEU A 128 14.11 -18.09 -15.36
C LEU A 128 13.48 -17.46 -16.62
N ASN A 129 14.19 -17.48 -17.76
CA ASN A 129 13.76 -16.97 -19.06
C ASN A 129 13.57 -18.07 -20.11
N ASP A 130 13.66 -19.33 -19.71
CA ASP A 130 13.39 -20.49 -20.54
C ASP A 130 12.17 -21.27 -20.04
N GLN A 131 11.86 -22.37 -20.71
CA GLN A 131 10.69 -23.20 -20.43
C GLN A 131 11.00 -24.35 -19.45
N GLU A 132 12.24 -24.48 -18.97
CA GLU A 132 12.69 -25.62 -18.16
C GLU A 132 12.62 -25.31 -16.66
N TRP A 133 11.70 -25.98 -15.95
CA TRP A 133 11.44 -25.73 -14.55
C TRP A 133 11.82 -26.93 -13.68
N LYS A 134 12.75 -26.72 -12.74
CA LYS A 134 13.17 -27.77 -11.81
C LYS A 134 12.12 -28.09 -10.74
N HIS A 135 11.41 -27.08 -10.25
CA HIS A 135 10.48 -27.22 -9.12
C HIS A 135 9.02 -26.97 -9.50
N GLY A 136 8.71 -27.12 -10.80
CA GLY A 136 7.39 -26.82 -11.36
C GLY A 136 7.30 -25.38 -11.86
N GLY A 137 6.67 -25.20 -13.03
CA GLY A 137 6.59 -23.92 -13.74
C GLY A 137 5.27 -23.17 -13.57
N GLN A 138 4.32 -23.69 -12.78
CA GLN A 138 3.08 -22.95 -12.53
C GLN A 138 3.35 -21.72 -11.65
N PRO A 139 2.63 -20.60 -11.85
CA PRO A 139 2.82 -19.38 -11.07
C PRO A 139 2.86 -19.59 -9.55
N THR A 140 1.93 -20.37 -8.99
CA THR A 140 1.87 -20.68 -7.56
C THR A 140 3.02 -21.59 -7.08
N GLN A 141 3.60 -22.41 -7.96
CA GLN A 141 4.78 -23.21 -7.68
C GLN A 141 6.02 -22.32 -7.60
N ILE A 142 6.18 -21.41 -8.57
CA ILE A 142 7.24 -20.39 -8.57
C ILE A 142 7.12 -19.52 -7.31
N LEU A 143 5.90 -19.03 -7.00
CA LEU A 143 5.61 -18.29 -5.78
C LEU A 143 6.02 -19.08 -4.53
N THR A 144 5.72 -20.38 -4.49
CA THR A 144 6.09 -21.22 -3.35
C THR A 144 7.60 -21.32 -3.17
N ILE A 145 8.37 -21.47 -4.25
CA ILE A 145 9.83 -21.51 -4.20
C ILE A 145 10.42 -20.17 -3.76
N VAL A 146 9.90 -19.04 -4.26
CA VAL A 146 10.36 -17.72 -3.81
C VAL A 146 10.02 -17.46 -2.34
N ARG A 147 8.81 -17.85 -1.94
CA ARG A 147 8.30 -17.63 -0.59
C ARG A 147 9.01 -18.50 0.45
N LYS A 148 9.09 -19.81 0.20
CA LYS A 148 9.56 -20.82 1.17
C LYS A 148 10.98 -21.33 0.94
N GLY A 149 11.61 -20.91 -0.15
CA GLY A 149 12.92 -21.39 -0.57
C GLY A 149 12.83 -22.72 -1.34
N ALA A 150 13.98 -23.17 -1.81
CA ALA A 150 14.11 -24.47 -2.46
C ALA A 150 13.95 -25.62 -1.42
N PRO A 151 13.49 -26.82 -1.84
CA PRO A 151 13.36 -27.97 -0.94
C PRO A 151 14.66 -28.35 -0.21
N ASP A 152 15.81 -28.18 -0.87
CA ASP A 152 17.13 -28.29 -0.24
C ASP A 152 17.72 -26.89 -0.01
N LEU A 153 17.61 -26.41 1.23
CA LEU A 153 18.10 -25.10 1.65
C LEU A 153 19.63 -25.05 1.85
N THR A 154 20.33 -26.20 1.82
CA THR A 154 21.79 -26.23 1.99
C THR A 154 22.53 -25.87 0.70
N LYS A 155 21.86 -26.04 -0.45
CA LYS A 155 22.41 -25.78 -1.79
C LYS A 155 21.49 -24.97 -2.70
N GLY A 156 20.27 -24.68 -2.24
CA GLY A 156 19.25 -23.98 -3.01
C GLY A 156 18.93 -22.59 -2.49
N MET A 157 17.91 -21.98 -3.10
CA MET A 157 17.48 -20.62 -2.77
C MET A 157 16.91 -20.53 -1.34
N PRO A 158 17.28 -19.53 -0.53
CA PRO A 158 16.70 -19.32 0.80
C PRO A 158 15.22 -18.87 0.71
N PRO A 159 14.43 -19.01 1.78
CA PRO A 159 13.10 -18.40 1.85
C PRO A 159 13.23 -16.87 1.86
N TRP A 160 12.48 -16.18 1.01
CA TRP A 160 12.51 -14.71 0.93
C TRP A 160 11.33 -14.01 1.60
N GLU A 161 10.25 -14.74 1.94
CA GLU A 161 9.10 -14.13 2.61
C GLU A 161 9.47 -13.39 3.91
N PRO A 162 10.31 -13.96 4.80
CA PRO A 162 10.65 -13.29 6.05
C PRO A 162 11.42 -11.96 5.87
N GLN A 163 12.17 -11.82 4.76
CA GLN A 163 13.02 -10.66 4.51
C GLN A 163 12.34 -9.62 3.61
N LEU A 164 11.59 -10.07 2.61
CA LEU A 164 10.96 -9.19 1.61
C LEU A 164 9.48 -8.88 1.93
N GLY A 165 8.82 -9.75 2.69
CA GLY A 165 7.37 -9.77 2.83
C GLY A 165 6.65 -10.36 1.61
N LEU A 166 5.41 -10.81 1.81
CA LEU A 166 4.64 -11.51 0.79
C LEU A 166 4.38 -10.65 -0.46
N GLN A 167 4.13 -9.34 -0.29
CA GLN A 167 3.86 -8.43 -1.40
C GLN A 167 5.02 -8.40 -2.41
N ARG A 168 6.25 -8.15 -1.93
CA ARG A 168 7.43 -8.06 -2.81
C ARG A 168 7.75 -9.41 -3.45
N VAL A 169 7.53 -10.51 -2.73
CA VAL A 169 7.67 -11.87 -3.28
C VAL A 169 6.71 -12.06 -4.46
N VAL A 170 5.45 -11.67 -4.31
CA VAL A 170 4.43 -11.75 -5.38
C VAL A 170 4.78 -10.85 -6.57
N GLU A 171 5.22 -9.62 -6.31
CA GLU A 171 5.65 -8.69 -7.35
C GLU A 171 6.83 -9.25 -8.16
N VAL A 172 7.83 -9.87 -7.51
CA VAL A 172 8.96 -10.54 -8.19
C VAL A 172 8.47 -11.70 -9.05
N VAL A 173 7.53 -12.51 -8.55
CA VAL A 173 6.95 -13.61 -9.33
C VAL A 173 6.21 -13.07 -10.55
N ALA A 174 5.43 -12.00 -10.40
CA ALA A 174 4.77 -11.32 -11.52
C ALA A 174 5.78 -10.77 -12.53
N TYR A 175 6.91 -10.21 -12.07
CA TYR A 175 8.00 -9.80 -12.97
C TYR A 175 8.61 -10.96 -13.75
N ILE A 176 8.89 -12.10 -13.10
CA ILE A 176 9.38 -13.31 -13.78
C ILE A 176 8.37 -13.76 -14.84
N LEU A 177 7.09 -13.89 -14.46
CA LEU A 177 6.01 -14.28 -15.36
C LEU A 177 5.77 -13.28 -16.50
N SER A 178 6.19 -12.02 -16.37
CA SER A 178 6.11 -11.04 -17.46
C SER A 178 7.03 -11.39 -18.63
N LYS A 179 8.00 -12.28 -18.42
CA LYS A 179 8.93 -12.81 -19.44
C LYS A 179 8.40 -14.07 -20.14
N HIS A 180 7.22 -14.51 -19.73
CA HIS A 180 6.59 -15.77 -20.11
C HIS A 180 5.17 -15.53 -20.64
N GLU A 181 4.64 -16.51 -21.37
CA GLU A 181 3.28 -16.49 -21.89
C GLU A 181 2.37 -17.50 -21.19
N LYS A 182 1.16 -17.07 -20.83
CA LYS A 182 0.17 -17.96 -20.21
C LYS A 182 -0.18 -19.09 -21.19
N GLY A 183 0.07 -20.33 -20.78
CA GLY A 183 -0.21 -21.52 -21.59
C GLY A 183 0.97 -22.00 -22.44
N GLU A 184 2.14 -21.36 -22.34
CA GLU A 184 3.37 -21.92 -22.88
C GLU A 184 3.71 -23.27 -22.20
N PRO A 185 4.39 -24.19 -22.91
CA PRO A 185 4.77 -25.47 -22.33
C PRO A 185 5.87 -25.29 -21.27
N ALA A 186 5.56 -25.56 -20.01
CA ALA A 186 6.56 -25.70 -18.95
C ALA A 186 7.09 -27.15 -18.94
N THR A 187 8.33 -27.35 -19.34
CA THR A 187 9.01 -28.64 -19.25
C THR A 187 9.64 -28.82 -17.88
N LEU A 188 9.55 -30.01 -17.30
CA LEU A 188 10.26 -30.29 -16.06
C LEU A 188 11.72 -30.61 -16.38
N ALA A 189 12.63 -30.02 -15.61
CA ALA A 189 14.04 -30.33 -15.73
C ALA A 189 14.30 -31.82 -15.49
N ALA A 190 15.29 -32.39 -16.17
CA ALA A 190 15.59 -33.83 -16.07
C ALA A 190 15.92 -34.28 -14.63
N ASP A 191 16.49 -33.37 -13.82
CA ASP A 191 16.81 -33.59 -12.41
C ASP A 191 15.70 -33.09 -11.45
N SER A 192 14.49 -32.83 -11.98
CA SER A 192 13.36 -32.37 -11.19
C SER A 192 12.87 -33.46 -10.23
N PRO A 193 12.68 -33.16 -8.93
CA PRO A 193 12.07 -34.08 -7.99
C PRO A 193 10.58 -34.36 -8.29
N LEU A 194 9.95 -33.60 -9.19
CA LEU A 194 8.55 -33.77 -9.58
C LEU A 194 8.36 -34.78 -10.74
N GLY A 195 9.43 -35.12 -11.45
CA GLY A 195 9.40 -36.04 -12.61
C GLY A 195 9.63 -37.51 -12.28
N ALA A 196 10.00 -37.84 -11.03
CA ALA A 196 10.22 -39.23 -10.63
C ALA A 196 8.88 -39.98 -10.48
N PRO A 197 8.74 -41.22 -11.00
CA PRO A 197 7.58 -42.05 -10.67
C PRO A 197 7.56 -42.28 -9.15
N LYS A 198 6.38 -42.09 -8.54
CA LYS A 198 6.14 -42.49 -7.14
C LYS A 198 6.28 -43.99 -6.97
#